data_AF-A0A0E3Q5F3-F1
#
_entry.id   AF-A0A0E3Q5F3-F1
#
_cell.length_a   1.000
_cell.length_b   1.000
_cell.length_c   1.000
_cell.angle_alpha   90.00
_cell.angle_beta   90.00
_cell.angle_gamma   90.00
#
_symmetry.space_group_name_H-M   'P 1'
#
loop_
_entity.id
_entity.type
_entity.pdbx_description
1 polymer ?
#
loop_
_entity_poly.entity_id
_entity_poly.type
_entity_poly.pdbx_seq_one_letter_code
_entity_poly.pdbx_strand_id
1 'polypeptide(L)'
;MLIFPESPLHNNAAKLASRAKVRKKDVSLQTITEEGTKTNDTFMTIVQTAKKLGVNAYQYICDRVANKFEIPSMAPLAQLISEKSSLSGN
;
A
#
# COMPACT_ATOMS: atom_id res chain seq x y z
N MET A 1 -30.50 6.26 -5.58
CA MET A 1 -29.71 7.50 -5.59
C MET A 1 -28.32 7.14 -5.07
N LEU A 2 -27.25 7.40 -5.84
CA LEU A 2 -25.87 7.06 -5.44
C LEU A 2 -25.42 8.04 -4.37
N ILE A 3 -25.04 7.55 -3.19
CA ILE A 3 -24.78 8.36 -1.99
C ILE A 3 -23.51 9.23 -2.14
N PHE A 4 -22.63 8.90 -3.11
CA PHE A 4 -21.41 9.66 -3.44
C PHE A 4 -21.25 9.78 -4.96
N PRO A 5 -21.89 10.77 -5.61
CA PRO A 5 -21.83 10.96 -7.06
C PRO A 5 -20.41 11.30 -7.57
N GLU A 6 -19.57 11.88 -6.71
CA GLU A 6 -18.17 12.22 -7.01
C GLU A 6 -17.23 11.00 -7.06
N SER A 7 -17.68 9.84 -6.54
CA SER A 7 -16.83 8.65 -6.54
C SER A 7 -16.81 8.03 -7.94
N PRO A 8 -15.63 7.69 -8.49
CA PRO A 8 -15.55 7.02 -9.78
C PRO A 8 -16.40 5.74 -9.79
N LEU A 9 -17.32 5.63 -10.75
CA LEU A 9 -18.15 4.43 -10.91
C LEU A 9 -17.30 3.17 -11.19
N HIS A 10 -16.07 3.35 -11.70
CA HIS A 10 -15.15 2.27 -11.97
C HIS A 10 -14.33 1.84 -10.73
N ASN A 11 -14.23 0.53 -10.51
CA ASN A 11 -13.43 -0.08 -9.44
C ASN A 11 -12.05 -0.54 -9.98
N ASN A 12 -11.38 0.23 -10.85
CA ASN A 12 -10.13 -0.26 -11.45
C ASN A 12 -9.02 -0.39 -10.39
N ALA A 13 -8.87 0.61 -9.51
CA ALA A 13 -7.85 0.61 -8.47
C ALA A 13 -8.02 -0.55 -7.47
N ALA A 14 -9.23 -0.80 -6.96
CA ALA A 14 -9.45 -1.88 -6.00
C ALA A 14 -9.44 -3.27 -6.67
N LYS A 15 -9.87 -3.40 -7.94
CA LYS A 15 -9.64 -4.63 -8.73
C LYS A 15 -8.15 -4.93 -8.90
N LEU A 16 -7.33 -3.93 -9.22
CA LEU A 16 -5.87 -4.09 -9.36
C LEU A 16 -5.21 -4.53 -8.06
N ALA A 17 -5.58 -3.93 -6.93
CA ALA A 17 -5.09 -4.32 -5.62
C ALA A 17 -5.47 -5.78 -5.28
N SER A 18 -6.72 -6.17 -5.54
CA SER A 18 -7.21 -7.55 -5.33
C SER A 18 -6.41 -8.55 -6.18
N ARG A 19 -6.14 -8.21 -7.45
CA ARG A 19 -5.31 -9.04 -8.36
C ARG A 19 -3.86 -9.15 -7.89
N ALA A 20 -3.30 -8.14 -7.24
CA ALA A 20 -1.96 -8.23 -6.68
C ALA A 20 -1.90 -9.28 -5.55
N LYS A 21 -2.89 -9.30 -4.65
CA LYS A 21 -3.00 -10.31 -3.59
C LYS A 21 -3.18 -11.72 -4.16
N VAL A 22 -4.06 -11.90 -5.15
CA VAL A 22 -4.27 -13.20 -5.80
C VAL A 22 -2.99 -13.71 -6.48
N ARG A 23 -2.29 -12.85 -7.24
CA ARG A 23 -1.01 -13.21 -7.87
C ARG A 23 0.07 -13.58 -6.85
N LYS A 24 0.15 -12.87 -5.73
CA LYS A 24 1.09 -13.23 -4.67
C LYS A 24 0.80 -14.62 -4.09
N LYS A 25 -0.48 -14.92 -3.86
CA LYS A 25 -0.92 -16.24 -3.37
C LYS A 25 -0.62 -17.35 -4.38
N ASP A 26 -0.76 -17.06 -5.67
CA ASP A 26 -0.45 -18.00 -6.74
C ASP A 26 1.06 -18.35 -6.75
N VAL A 27 1.92 -17.34 -6.66
CA VAL A 27 3.38 -17.53 -6.68
C VAL A 27 3.94 -18.10 -5.38
N SER A 28 3.37 -17.75 -4.22
CA SER A 28 3.93 -18.10 -2.90
C SER A 28 3.09 -19.09 -2.10
N LEU A 29 2.08 -19.68 -2.75
CA LEU A 29 1.09 -20.55 -2.13
C LEU A 29 0.33 -19.87 -0.97
N GLN A 30 -0.51 -20.66 -0.30
CA GLN A 30 -1.31 -20.21 0.82
C GLN A 30 -0.50 -20.24 2.11
N THR A 31 -0.84 -19.35 3.04
CA THR A 31 -0.31 -19.35 4.39
C THR A 31 -1.00 -20.43 5.22
N ILE A 32 -0.22 -21.14 6.06
CA ILE A 32 -0.74 -22.21 6.92
C ILE A 32 -1.21 -21.66 8.27
N THR A 33 -0.48 -20.67 8.80
CA THR A 33 -0.75 -20.07 10.11
C THR A 33 -1.37 -18.68 9.97
N GLU A 34 -2.09 -18.26 11.01
CA GLU A 34 -2.60 -16.90 11.12
C GLU A 34 -1.46 -15.88 11.13
N GLU A 35 -0.37 -16.15 11.84
CA GLU A 35 0.83 -15.30 11.84
C GLU A 35 1.45 -15.17 10.45
N GLY A 36 1.51 -16.26 9.68
CA GLY A 36 1.99 -16.21 8.29
C GLY A 36 1.08 -15.37 7.41
N THR A 37 -0.24 -15.46 7.61
CA THR A 37 -1.25 -14.66 6.92
C THR A 37 -1.07 -13.17 7.23
N LYS A 38 -0.97 -12.83 8.52
CA LYS A 38 -0.74 -11.47 9.01
C LYS A 38 0.56 -10.89 8.49
N THR A 39 1.63 -11.68 8.49
CA THR A 39 2.94 -11.30 7.96
C THR A 39 2.85 -10.96 6.48
N ASN A 40 2.23 -11.83 5.66
CA ASN A 40 2.08 -11.60 4.22
C ASN A 40 1.22 -10.37 3.92
N ASP A 41 0.10 -10.19 4.63
CA ASP A 41 -0.75 -9.02 4.48
C ASP A 41 -0.03 -7.71 4.87
N THR A 42 0.79 -7.76 5.92
CA THR A 42 1.61 -6.62 6.36
C THR A 42 2.64 -6.24 5.29
N PHE A 43 3.42 -7.20 4.80
CA PHE A 43 4.41 -6.93 3.75
C PHE A 43 3.76 -6.46 2.45
N MET A 44 2.61 -7.02 2.08
CA MET A 44 1.88 -6.59 0.90
C MET A 44 1.41 -5.14 1.03
N THR A 45 0.92 -4.76 2.22
CA THR A 45 0.53 -3.39 2.51
C THR A 45 1.71 -2.43 2.38
N ILE A 46 2.86 -2.78 2.96
CA ILE A 46 4.09 -1.96 2.88
C ILE A 46 4.51 -1.78 1.42
N VAL A 47 4.59 -2.86 0.64
CA VAL A 47 5.03 -2.80 -0.76
C VAL A 47 4.07 -1.97 -1.62
N GLN A 48 2.77 -2.18 -1.50
CA GLN A 48 1.77 -1.42 -2.27
C GLN A 48 1.75 0.06 -1.86
N THR A 49 1.92 0.36 -0.58
CA THR A 49 1.98 1.74 -0.07
C THR A 49 3.25 2.42 -0.55
N ALA A 50 4.42 1.79 -0.39
CA ALA A 50 5.70 2.29 -0.91
C ALA A 50 5.61 2.62 -2.40
N LYS A 51 5.01 1.72 -3.19
CA LYS A 51 4.79 1.92 -4.63
C LYS A 51 3.92 3.15 -4.93
N LYS A 52 2.85 3.38 -4.17
CA LYS A 52 2.00 4.58 -4.32
C LYS A 52 2.73 5.87 -3.94
N LEU A 53 3.60 5.81 -2.94
CA LEU A 53 4.38 6.95 -2.45
C LEU A 53 5.66 7.19 -3.28
N GLY A 54 6.01 6.32 -4.23
CA GLY A 54 7.28 6.38 -4.96
C GLY A 54 8.51 6.04 -4.11
N VAL A 55 8.32 5.40 -2.96
CA VAL A 55 9.39 4.99 -2.03
C VAL A 55 9.85 3.58 -2.37
N ASN A 56 11.16 3.33 -2.27
CA ASN A 56 11.70 1.98 -2.41
C ASN A 56 11.36 1.14 -1.16
N ALA A 57 10.52 0.11 -1.35
CA ALA A 57 10.07 -0.76 -0.26
C ALA A 57 11.21 -1.51 0.43
N TYR A 58 12.24 -1.92 -0.31
CA TYR A 58 13.39 -2.64 0.26
C TYR A 58 14.20 -1.72 1.17
N GLN A 59 14.54 -0.52 0.70
CA GLN A 59 15.24 0.48 1.51
C GLN A 59 14.44 0.84 2.77
N TYR A 60 13.11 0.97 2.65
CA TYR A 60 12.22 1.20 3.78
C TYR A 60 12.28 0.07 4.83
N ILE A 61 12.22 -1.19 4.39
CA ILE A 61 12.30 -2.33 5.31
C ILE A 61 13.68 -2.39 5.97
N CYS A 62 14.76 -2.18 5.21
CA CYS A 62 16.12 -2.14 5.74
C CYS A 62 16.30 -1.04 6.78
N ASP A 63 15.78 0.17 6.53
CA ASP A 63 15.79 1.29 7.48
C ASP A 63 15.12 0.93 8.81
N ARG A 64 13.97 0.24 8.75
CA ARG A 64 13.23 -0.22 9.93
C ARG A 64 13.93 -1.34 10.68
N VAL A 65 14.45 -2.34 9.98
CA VAL A 65 15.19 -3.46 10.59
C VAL A 65 16.50 -2.98 11.22
N ALA A 66 17.16 -2.00 10.62
CA ALA A 66 18.37 -1.38 11.14
C ALA A 66 18.11 -0.34 12.26
N ASN A 67 16.85 -0.10 12.63
CA ASN A 67 16.45 0.92 13.61
C ASN A 67 16.98 2.34 13.31
N LYS A 68 17.18 2.67 12.03
CA LYS A 68 17.69 3.99 11.61
C LYS A 68 16.57 5.04 11.62
N PHE A 69 15.38 4.65 11.18
CA PHE A 69 14.21 5.51 11.07
C PHE A 69 14.42 6.80 10.26
N GLU A 70 15.37 6.79 9.31
CA GLU A 70 15.69 7.92 8.44
C GLU A 70 14.58 8.15 7.42
N ILE A 71 13.92 7.09 6.96
CA ILE A 71 12.76 7.20 6.07
C ILE A 71 11.51 7.47 6.91
N PRO A 72 10.77 8.57 6.64
CA PRO A 72 9.56 8.88 7.40
C PRO A 72 8.54 7.75 7.39
N SER A 73 7.72 7.70 8.43
CA SER A 73 6.58 6.78 8.48
C SER A 73 5.70 6.93 7.24
N MET A 74 5.20 5.81 6.72
CA MET A 74 4.33 5.82 5.53
C MET A 74 3.01 6.55 5.76
N ALA A 75 2.53 6.64 7.01
CA ALA A 75 1.28 7.32 7.34
C ALA A 75 1.37 8.86 7.15
N PRO A 76 2.36 9.56 7.74
CA PRO A 76 2.64 10.96 7.42
C PRO A 76 2.89 11.21 5.93
N LEU A 77 3.62 10.32 5.25
CA LEU A 77 3.88 10.48 3.81
C LEU A 77 2.59 10.39 2.98
N ALA A 78 1.66 9.51 3.35
CA ALA A 78 0.36 9.41 2.68
C ALA A 78 -0.51 10.67 2.87
N GLN A 79 -0.49 11.26 4.07
CA GLN A 79 -1.18 12.52 4.36
C GLN A 79 -0.59 13.68 3.52
N LEU A 80 0.73 13.81 3.50
CA LEU A 80 1.43 14.83 2.71
C LEU A 80 1.16 14.72 1.21
N ILE A 81 1.08 13.50 0.66
CA ILE A 81 0.72 13.30 -0.75
C ILE A 81 -0.75 13.66 -1.01
N SER A 82 -1.66 13.34 -0.09
CA SER A 82 -3.07 13.76 -0.18
C SER A 82 -3.21 15.29 -0.20
N GLU A 83 -2.48 15.99 0.67
CA GLU A 83 -2.48 17.45 0.75
C GLU A 83 -1.88 18.10 -0.51
N LYS A 84 -0.74 17.58 -1.00
CA LYS A 84 -0.11 18.02 -2.25
C LYS A 84 -1.01 17.77 -3.47
N SER A 85 -1.73 16.65 -3.50
CA SER A 85 -2.69 16.31 -4.55
C SER A 85 -3.86 17.30 -4.61
N SER A 86 -4.36 17.78 -3.47
CA SER A 86 -5.43 18.80 -3.44
C SER A 86 -4.97 20.19 -3.89
N LEU A 87 -3.67 20.48 -3.80
CA LEU A 87 -3.10 21.79 -4.17
C LEU A 87 -2.70 21.89 -5.66
N SER A 88 -2.52 20.77 -6.35
CA SER A 88 -2.13 20.73 -7.77
C SER A 88 -3.31 20.89 -8.74
N GLY A 89 -4.53 21.08 -8.23
CA GLY A 89 -5.77 21.15 -9.00
C GLY A 89 -6.34 22.55 -9.23
N ASN A 90 -5.51 23.61 -9.12
CA ASN A 90 -5.89 25.00 -9.41
C ASN A 90 -5.09 25.57 -10.58
#